data_AF-A0A960IVU3-F1
#
_entry.id   AF-A0A960IVU3-F1
#
_cell.length_a   1.000
_cell.length_b   1.000
_cell.length_c   1.000
_cell.angle_alpha   90.00
_cell.angle_beta   90.00
_cell.angle_gamma   90.00
#
_symmetry.space_group_name_H-M   'P 1'
#
loop_
_entity.id
_entity.type
_entity.pdbx_description
1 polymer ?
#
loop_
_entity_poly.entity_id
_entity_poly.type
_entity_poly.pdbx_seq_one_letter_code
_entity_poly.pdbx_strand_id
1 'polypeptide(L)'
;RRYVMGAESVGNEATPAQIREMADLLAECIDAGGMGFSTTLSRTHSDGDGQPVASRWASNEEILAMCDVVGAKPGTTLEAMTDGCLDKFSDEEIELFSDMSARAKRPLNWNVLTIDSREPTRIPRQLSAGDRAKEKGGRIVALTLPVQVPMNMSFLTHCGLFLIPGWKDVLGLPVAERMVELRKPEVQARMLEQAASPEAGVFKRLADFDNYL
;
A
#
# COMPACT_ATOMS: atom_id res chain seq x y z
N ARG A 1 -8.98 -12.46 6.73
CA ARG A 1 -7.74 -13.02 7.32
C ARG A 1 -7.81 -13.15 8.85
N ARG A 2 -7.68 -12.08 9.66
CA ARG A 2 -7.67 -12.18 11.14
C ARG A 2 -8.86 -12.93 11.74
N TYR A 3 -10.06 -12.72 11.20
CA TYR A 3 -11.26 -13.41 11.68
C TYR A 3 -11.17 -14.95 11.52
N VAL A 4 -10.64 -15.42 10.39
CA VAL A 4 -10.55 -16.85 10.04
C VAL A 4 -9.28 -17.51 10.61
N MET A 5 -8.13 -16.84 10.48
CA MET A 5 -6.82 -17.42 10.82
C MET A 5 -6.33 -16.98 12.22
N GLY A 6 -7.01 -16.05 12.89
CA GLY A 6 -6.55 -15.48 14.15
C GLY A 6 -5.15 -14.87 14.05
N ALA A 7 -4.31 -15.19 15.04
CA ALA A 7 -2.92 -14.72 15.13
C ALA A 7 -2.04 -15.21 13.97
N GLU A 8 -2.34 -16.38 13.39
CA GLU A 8 -1.56 -16.96 12.28
C GLU A 8 -1.72 -16.16 10.98
N SER A 9 -2.69 -15.25 10.91
CA SER A 9 -2.89 -14.36 9.76
C SER A 9 -1.71 -13.45 9.44
N VAL A 10 -0.81 -13.24 10.42
CA VAL A 10 0.42 -12.48 10.28
C VAL A 10 1.60 -13.46 10.19
N GLY A 11 2.38 -13.35 9.12
CA GLY A 11 3.57 -14.18 8.89
C GLY A 11 3.34 -15.46 8.09
N ASN A 12 2.08 -15.84 7.81
CA ASN A 12 1.75 -17.08 7.11
C ASN A 12 0.75 -16.87 5.98
N GLU A 13 0.83 -17.69 4.94
CA GLU A 13 -0.20 -17.81 3.91
C GLU A 13 -1.40 -18.60 4.43
N ALA A 14 -2.59 -18.31 3.89
CA ALA A 14 -3.80 -19.06 4.24
C ALA A 14 -3.79 -20.45 3.59
N THR A 15 -4.23 -21.46 4.32
CA THR A 15 -4.50 -22.79 3.76
C THR A 15 -5.71 -22.75 2.81
N PRO A 16 -5.86 -23.73 1.89
CA PRO A 16 -7.02 -23.79 1.01
C PRO A 16 -8.38 -23.80 1.75
N ALA A 17 -8.44 -24.35 2.95
CA ALA A 17 -9.65 -24.33 3.77
C ALA A 17 -9.96 -22.92 4.30
N GLN A 18 -8.94 -22.22 4.79
CA GLN A 18 -9.07 -20.84 5.26
C GLN A 18 -9.41 -19.88 4.12
N ILE A 19 -8.88 -20.09 2.91
CA ILE A 19 -9.25 -19.28 1.73
C ILE A 19 -10.74 -19.44 1.42
N ARG A 20 -11.28 -20.67 1.45
CA ARG A 20 -12.72 -20.91 1.26
C ARG A 20 -13.56 -20.22 2.33
N GLU A 21 -13.18 -20.37 3.60
CA GLU A 21 -13.89 -19.72 4.71
C GLU A 21 -13.88 -18.19 4.59
N MET A 22 -12.75 -17.59 4.19
CA MET A 22 -12.68 -16.15 3.90
C MET A 22 -13.55 -15.74 2.72
N ALA A 23 -13.64 -16.58 1.69
CA ALA A 23 -14.48 -16.33 0.52
C ALA A 23 -15.97 -16.33 0.88
N ASP A 24 -16.39 -17.31 1.70
CA ASP A 24 -17.77 -17.41 2.18
C ASP A 24 -18.13 -16.18 3.04
N LEU A 25 -17.27 -15.78 3.96
CA LEU A 25 -17.47 -14.59 4.79
C LEU A 25 -17.49 -13.30 3.96
N LEU A 26 -16.68 -13.19 2.91
CA LEU A 26 -16.72 -12.05 2.01
C LEU A 26 -18.05 -11.98 1.26
N ALA A 27 -18.59 -13.12 0.83
CA ALA A 27 -19.90 -13.19 0.18
C ALA A 27 -21.00 -12.71 1.13
N GLU A 28 -20.99 -13.16 2.39
CA GLU A 28 -21.91 -12.70 3.44
C GLU A 28 -21.79 -11.19 3.70
N CYS A 29 -20.55 -10.67 3.79
CA CYS A 29 -20.31 -9.24 3.97
C CYS A 29 -20.90 -8.41 2.83
N ILE A 30 -20.77 -8.86 1.58
CA ILE A 30 -21.34 -8.17 0.43
C ILE A 30 -22.86 -8.26 0.43
N ASP A 31 -23.43 -9.43 0.74
CA ASP A 31 -24.89 -9.59 0.87
C ASP A 31 -25.49 -8.71 1.98
N ALA A 32 -24.71 -8.43 3.02
CA ALA A 32 -25.07 -7.51 4.10
C ALA A 32 -24.88 -6.01 3.75
N GLY A 33 -24.42 -5.68 2.53
CA GLY A 33 -24.25 -4.31 2.04
C GLY A 33 -22.81 -3.86 1.82
N GLY A 34 -21.83 -4.76 1.92
CA GLY A 34 -20.45 -4.48 1.55
C GLY A 34 -20.31 -4.12 0.07
N MET A 35 -19.46 -3.13 -0.24
CA MET A 35 -19.32 -2.59 -1.61
C MET A 35 -18.27 -3.33 -2.45
N GLY A 36 -17.55 -4.30 -1.90
CA GLY A 36 -16.48 -4.99 -2.62
C GLY A 36 -15.36 -5.50 -1.71
N PHE A 37 -14.15 -5.51 -2.23
CA PHE A 37 -12.96 -6.02 -1.55
C PHE A 37 -11.78 -5.07 -1.72
N SER A 38 -11.09 -4.80 -0.61
CA SER A 38 -9.85 -4.03 -0.58
C SER A 38 -8.69 -4.88 -0.05
N THR A 39 -7.50 -4.75 -0.62
CA THR A 39 -6.29 -5.40 -0.11
C THR A 39 -5.06 -4.52 -0.20
N THR A 40 -4.05 -4.81 0.61
CA THR A 40 -2.73 -4.17 0.46
C THR A 40 -1.59 -5.14 0.74
N LEU A 41 -0.58 -5.06 -0.13
CA LEU A 41 0.72 -5.71 0.00
C LEU A 41 1.83 -4.69 0.30
N SER A 42 1.49 -3.41 0.51
CA SER A 42 2.51 -2.38 0.73
C SER A 42 3.21 -2.58 2.08
N ARG A 43 4.54 -2.43 2.08
CA ARG A 43 5.39 -2.49 3.27
C ARG A 43 5.09 -1.38 4.28
N THR A 44 4.47 -0.29 3.84
CA THR A 44 4.18 0.88 4.67
C THR A 44 2.92 0.72 5.54
N HIS A 45 2.02 -0.22 5.18
CA HIS A 45 0.77 -0.39 5.90
C HIS A 45 0.98 -1.25 7.16
N SER A 46 0.71 -0.64 8.32
CA SER A 46 0.74 -1.27 9.63
C SER A 46 -0.62 -1.14 10.31
N ASP A 47 -0.95 -2.06 11.21
CA ASP A 47 -2.19 -2.05 11.99
C ASP A 47 -2.09 -1.17 13.25
N GLY A 48 -3.13 -1.22 14.09
CA GLY A 48 -3.20 -0.45 15.34
C GLY A 48 -2.13 -0.81 16.38
N ASP A 49 -1.53 -2.00 16.28
CA ASP A 49 -0.45 -2.47 17.15
C ASP A 49 0.94 -2.19 16.54
N GLY A 50 1.00 -1.49 15.41
CA GLY A 50 2.22 -1.17 14.69
C GLY A 50 2.86 -2.35 13.98
N GLN A 51 2.13 -3.46 13.81
CA GLN A 51 2.56 -4.65 13.07
C GLN A 51 2.11 -4.57 11.61
N PRO A 52 2.80 -5.24 10.67
CA PRO A 52 2.30 -5.42 9.31
C PRO A 52 0.83 -5.87 9.29
N VAL A 53 -0.01 -5.20 8.49
CA VAL A 53 -1.40 -5.66 8.29
C VAL A 53 -1.41 -7.07 7.70
N ALA A 54 -2.38 -7.89 8.12
CA ALA A 54 -2.41 -9.31 7.79
C ALA A 54 -2.42 -9.61 6.28
N SER A 55 -3.00 -8.72 5.45
CA SER A 55 -3.07 -8.90 4.00
C SER A 55 -1.71 -8.93 3.31
N ARG A 56 -0.64 -8.39 3.94
CA ARG A 56 0.72 -8.43 3.39
C ARG A 56 1.30 -9.84 3.25
N TRP A 57 0.66 -10.83 3.87
CA TRP A 57 1.02 -12.24 3.82
C TRP A 57 0.05 -13.07 2.97
N ALA A 58 -0.84 -12.41 2.21
CA ALA A 58 -1.75 -13.10 1.30
C ALA A 58 -1.01 -13.53 0.04
N SER A 59 -1.26 -14.76 -0.40
CA SER A 59 -0.80 -15.23 -1.70
C SER A 59 -1.66 -14.64 -2.82
N ASN A 60 -1.14 -14.68 -4.05
CA ASN A 60 -1.93 -14.28 -5.22
C ASN A 60 -3.17 -15.16 -5.40
N GLU A 61 -3.08 -16.46 -5.07
CA GLU A 61 -4.21 -17.38 -5.13
C GLU A 61 -5.36 -16.92 -4.21
N GLU A 62 -5.03 -16.54 -2.97
CA GLU A 62 -6.02 -16.03 -2.01
C GLU A 62 -6.66 -14.74 -2.52
N ILE A 63 -5.86 -13.77 -2.99
CA ILE A 63 -6.35 -12.49 -3.51
C ILE A 63 -7.31 -12.71 -4.68
N LEU A 64 -6.93 -13.59 -5.61
CA LEU A 64 -7.76 -13.88 -6.78
C LEU A 64 -9.02 -14.68 -6.43
N ALA A 65 -8.99 -15.53 -5.40
CA ALA A 65 -10.20 -16.19 -4.89
C ALA A 65 -11.19 -15.17 -4.31
N MET A 66 -10.72 -14.13 -3.61
CA MET A 66 -11.60 -13.04 -3.17
C MET A 66 -12.20 -12.27 -4.35
N CYS A 67 -11.43 -12.10 -5.45
CA CYS A 67 -11.91 -11.46 -6.67
C CYS A 67 -13.06 -12.25 -7.34
N ASP A 68 -13.03 -13.59 -7.29
CA ASP A 68 -14.14 -14.42 -7.80
C ASP A 68 -15.45 -14.14 -7.05
N VAL A 69 -15.38 -14.03 -5.71
CA VAL A 69 -16.53 -13.70 -4.86
C VAL A 69 -17.10 -12.34 -5.23
N VAL A 70 -16.22 -11.34 -5.35
CA VAL A 70 -16.60 -9.97 -5.73
C VAL A 70 -17.28 -9.94 -7.10
N GLY A 71 -16.76 -10.70 -8.07
CA GLY A 71 -17.33 -10.76 -9.42
C GLY A 71 -18.70 -11.43 -9.48
N ALA A 72 -18.99 -12.36 -8.59
CA ALA A 72 -20.30 -13.00 -8.47
C ALA A 72 -21.40 -12.06 -7.94
N LYS A 73 -21.02 -10.92 -7.35
CA LYS A 73 -21.95 -9.95 -6.74
C LYS A 73 -22.07 -8.68 -7.61
N PRO A 74 -23.27 -8.26 -8.03
CA PRO A 74 -23.45 -7.05 -8.85
C PRO A 74 -23.12 -5.77 -8.08
N GLY A 75 -22.62 -4.76 -8.79
CA GLY A 75 -22.40 -3.41 -8.22
C GLY A 75 -21.17 -3.25 -7.32
N THR A 76 -20.30 -4.26 -7.25
CA THR A 76 -19.10 -4.24 -6.40
C THR A 76 -17.88 -3.57 -7.06
N THR A 77 -16.88 -3.22 -6.25
CA THR A 77 -15.60 -2.67 -6.71
C THR A 77 -14.40 -3.36 -6.05
N LEU A 78 -13.21 -3.14 -6.60
CA LEU A 78 -11.96 -3.57 -5.99
C LEU A 78 -11.10 -2.36 -5.62
N GLU A 79 -10.37 -2.47 -4.53
CA GLU A 79 -9.28 -1.57 -4.15
C GLU A 79 -8.01 -2.36 -3.86
N ALA A 80 -6.87 -1.93 -4.39
CA ALA A 80 -5.60 -2.59 -4.12
C ALA A 80 -4.45 -1.58 -3.98
N MET A 81 -3.50 -1.91 -3.10
CA MET A 81 -2.28 -1.13 -2.93
C MET A 81 -1.05 -2.03 -2.78
N THR A 82 0.01 -1.73 -3.50
CA THR A 82 1.30 -2.40 -3.40
C THR A 82 2.42 -1.36 -3.22
N ASP A 83 3.67 -1.79 -3.14
CA ASP A 83 4.79 -0.85 -3.03
C ASP A 83 4.97 -0.02 -4.29
N GLY A 84 4.72 -0.59 -5.47
CA GLY A 84 4.77 0.16 -6.72
C GLY A 84 3.68 1.25 -6.84
N CYS A 85 2.69 1.32 -5.93
CA CYS A 85 1.81 2.49 -5.80
C CYS A 85 2.56 3.71 -5.22
N LEU A 86 3.51 3.48 -4.32
CA LEU A 86 4.36 4.48 -3.68
C LEU A 86 5.67 4.71 -4.44
N ASP A 87 6.01 3.81 -5.35
CA ASP A 87 7.15 3.91 -6.24
C ASP A 87 6.73 3.53 -7.68
N LYS A 88 7.42 2.59 -8.33
CA LYS A 88 7.17 2.18 -9.71
C LYS A 88 6.67 0.74 -9.74
N PHE A 89 5.58 0.48 -10.46
CA PHE A 89 5.08 -0.89 -10.59
C PHE A 89 6.08 -1.83 -11.27
N SER A 90 6.28 -3.00 -10.65
CA SER A 90 6.90 -4.17 -11.28
C SER A 90 5.94 -4.81 -12.30
N ASP A 91 6.45 -5.72 -13.13
CA ASP A 91 5.60 -6.44 -14.09
C ASP A 91 4.61 -7.35 -13.36
N GLU A 92 5.04 -7.98 -12.26
CA GLU A 92 4.22 -8.84 -11.42
C GLU A 92 3.05 -8.06 -10.78
N GLU A 93 3.28 -6.84 -10.30
CA GLU A 93 2.23 -5.98 -9.74
C GLU A 93 1.20 -5.59 -10.81
N ILE A 94 1.65 -5.27 -12.03
CA ILE A 94 0.77 -4.97 -13.16
C ILE A 94 -0.06 -6.20 -13.53
N GLU A 95 0.56 -7.37 -13.64
CA GLU A 95 -0.16 -8.61 -13.96
C GLU A 95 -1.19 -8.93 -12.88
N LEU A 96 -0.82 -8.84 -11.60
CA LEU A 96 -1.71 -9.10 -10.47
C LEU A 96 -2.93 -8.17 -10.50
N PHE A 97 -2.73 -6.85 -10.58
CA PHE A 97 -3.87 -5.91 -10.60
C PHE A 97 -4.76 -6.12 -11.83
N SER A 98 -4.15 -6.43 -12.98
CA SER A 98 -4.89 -6.73 -14.21
C SER A 98 -5.71 -8.01 -14.07
N ASP A 99 -5.15 -9.06 -13.46
CA ASP A 99 -5.85 -10.32 -13.18
C ASP A 99 -6.98 -10.13 -12.17
N MET A 100 -6.76 -9.38 -11.10
CA MET A 100 -7.79 -9.05 -10.11
C MET A 100 -9.01 -8.41 -10.78
N SER A 101 -8.78 -7.36 -11.58
CA SER A 101 -9.87 -6.65 -12.25
C SER A 101 -10.57 -7.50 -13.32
N ALA A 102 -9.79 -8.23 -14.14
CA ALA A 102 -10.35 -9.08 -15.20
C ALA A 102 -11.17 -10.25 -14.63
N ARG A 103 -10.67 -10.89 -13.57
CA ARG A 103 -11.32 -12.04 -12.91
C ARG A 103 -12.62 -11.63 -12.25
N ALA A 104 -12.64 -10.52 -11.51
CA ALA A 104 -13.85 -9.99 -10.92
C ALA A 104 -14.80 -9.32 -11.94
N LYS A 105 -14.31 -8.94 -13.12
CA LYS A 105 -15.03 -8.06 -14.07
C LYS A 105 -15.54 -6.78 -13.39
N ARG A 106 -14.73 -6.23 -12.47
CA ARG A 106 -15.00 -5.02 -11.68
C ARG A 106 -13.86 -4.01 -11.83
N PRO A 107 -14.16 -2.70 -11.72
CA PRO A 107 -13.11 -1.70 -11.68
C PRO A 107 -12.26 -1.90 -10.44
N LEU A 108 -10.94 -1.88 -10.63
CA LEU A 108 -9.96 -1.83 -9.55
C LEU A 108 -9.44 -0.40 -9.41
N ASN A 109 -9.66 0.18 -8.25
CA ASN A 109 -9.03 1.42 -7.82
C ASN A 109 -7.68 1.10 -7.15
N TRP A 110 -6.65 1.90 -7.41
CA TRP A 110 -5.43 1.88 -6.60
C TRP A 110 -5.10 3.28 -6.09
N ASN A 111 -4.60 3.31 -4.86
CA ASN A 111 -4.29 4.53 -4.11
C ASN A 111 -2.78 4.62 -3.86
N VAL A 112 -2.11 5.74 -4.11
CA VAL A 112 -2.53 6.96 -4.81
C VAL A 112 -1.52 7.28 -5.90
N LEU A 113 -1.99 7.63 -7.09
CA LEU A 113 -1.16 8.15 -8.17
C LEU A 113 -0.64 9.53 -7.77
N THR A 114 0.64 9.58 -7.41
CA THR A 114 1.34 10.81 -7.04
C THR A 114 2.15 11.32 -8.23
N ILE A 115 1.76 12.50 -8.73
CA ILE A 115 2.46 13.19 -9.79
C ILE A 115 3.73 13.84 -9.23
N ASP A 116 4.89 13.50 -9.81
CA ASP A 116 6.19 14.06 -9.47
C ASP A 116 6.99 14.27 -10.76
N SER A 117 7.29 15.53 -11.11
CA SER A 117 8.01 15.87 -12.34
C SER A 117 9.47 15.41 -12.33
N ARG A 118 10.03 15.08 -11.18
CA ARG A 118 11.40 14.54 -11.05
C ARG A 118 11.48 13.07 -11.46
N GLU A 119 10.35 12.36 -11.48
CA GLU A 119 10.23 10.94 -11.82
C GLU A 119 9.33 10.72 -13.06
N PRO A 120 9.69 11.28 -14.24
CA PRO A 120 8.80 11.34 -15.40
C PRO A 120 8.42 9.97 -15.97
N THR A 121 9.19 8.91 -15.66
CA THR A 121 8.92 7.54 -16.14
C THR A 121 7.96 6.76 -15.24
N ARG A 122 7.72 7.24 -14.00
CA ARG A 122 6.88 6.52 -13.02
C ARG A 122 5.42 6.54 -13.41
N ILE A 123 4.90 7.70 -13.80
CA ILE A 123 3.47 7.88 -14.12
C ILE A 123 3.06 7.05 -15.34
N PRO A 124 3.75 7.11 -16.50
CA PRO A 124 3.39 6.27 -17.64
C PRO A 124 3.45 4.77 -17.30
N ARG A 125 4.45 4.36 -16.50
CA ARG A 125 4.57 2.98 -16.06
C ARG A 125 3.38 2.56 -15.18
N GLN A 126 3.01 3.36 -14.19
CA GLN A 126 1.88 3.03 -13.32
C GLN A 126 0.55 2.98 -14.12
N LEU A 127 0.37 3.91 -15.06
CA LEU A 127 -0.82 3.94 -15.92
C LEU A 127 -0.88 2.79 -16.91
N SER A 128 0.25 2.19 -17.31
CA SER A 128 0.27 1.00 -18.18
C SER A 128 -0.45 -0.21 -17.59
N ALA A 129 -0.66 -0.25 -16.27
CA ALA A 129 -1.55 -1.23 -15.63
C ALA A 129 -2.98 -1.15 -16.19
N GLY A 130 -3.47 0.06 -16.49
CA GLY A 130 -4.78 0.27 -17.11
C GLY A 130 -4.88 -0.31 -18.52
N ASP A 131 -3.82 -0.16 -19.31
CA ASP A 131 -3.73 -0.75 -20.65
C ASP A 131 -3.74 -2.28 -20.56
N ARG A 132 -2.91 -2.83 -19.66
CA ARG A 132 -2.84 -4.27 -19.45
C ARG A 132 -4.15 -4.87 -18.94
N ALA A 133 -4.83 -4.18 -18.01
CA ALA A 133 -6.15 -4.59 -17.55
C ALA A 133 -7.16 -4.59 -18.70
N LYS A 134 -7.14 -3.57 -19.57
CA LYS A 134 -8.03 -3.50 -20.75
C LYS A 134 -7.81 -4.69 -21.69
N GLU A 135 -6.56 -5.08 -21.95
CA GLU A 135 -6.24 -6.28 -22.75
C GLU A 135 -6.84 -7.56 -22.16
N LYS A 136 -6.86 -7.69 -20.83
CA LYS A 136 -7.48 -8.82 -20.12
C LYS A 136 -8.99 -8.68 -19.94
N GLY A 137 -9.62 -7.60 -20.41
CA GLY A 137 -11.05 -7.32 -20.24
C GLY A 137 -11.44 -6.76 -18.86
N GLY A 138 -10.45 -6.30 -18.07
CA GLY A 138 -10.62 -5.56 -16.83
C GLY A 138 -10.59 -4.04 -17.03
N ARG A 139 -10.65 -3.32 -15.91
CA ARG A 139 -10.57 -1.85 -15.84
C ARG A 139 -9.86 -1.43 -14.57
N ILE A 140 -8.69 -0.79 -14.70
CA ILE A 140 -8.01 -0.16 -13.58
C ILE A 140 -8.23 1.36 -13.63
N VAL A 141 -8.46 1.96 -12.46
CA VAL A 141 -8.62 3.39 -12.27
C VAL A 141 -7.60 3.85 -11.23
N ALA A 142 -6.64 4.67 -11.65
CA ALA A 142 -5.71 5.32 -10.76
C ALA A 142 -6.41 6.45 -10.00
N LEU A 143 -6.48 6.40 -8.67
CA LEU A 143 -6.95 7.53 -7.89
C LEU A 143 -5.82 8.51 -7.72
N THR A 144 -6.08 9.79 -8.02
CA THR A 144 -5.15 10.88 -7.77
C THR A 144 -5.84 11.98 -6.98
N LEU A 145 -5.05 12.78 -6.29
CA LEU A 145 -5.54 13.94 -5.55
C LEU A 145 -5.59 15.13 -6.52
N PRO A 146 -6.74 15.80 -6.66
CA PRO A 146 -6.87 16.96 -7.54
C PRO A 146 -6.16 18.20 -6.99
N VAL A 147 -5.67 18.14 -5.75
CA VAL A 147 -4.99 19.22 -5.03
C VAL A 147 -3.77 18.67 -4.30
N GLN A 148 -2.82 19.56 -4.01
CA GLN A 148 -1.76 19.24 -3.05
C GLN A 148 -2.39 19.15 -1.65
N VAL A 149 -2.32 17.98 -1.03
CA VAL A 149 -2.77 17.80 0.35
C VAL A 149 -1.65 18.30 1.27
N PRO A 150 -1.87 19.37 2.06
CA PRO A 150 -0.88 19.81 3.02
C PRO A 150 -0.68 18.70 4.05
N MET A 151 0.58 18.36 4.27
CA MET A 151 0.97 17.29 5.16
C MET A 151 1.50 17.89 6.46
N ASN A 152 0.86 17.56 7.59
CA ASN A 152 1.37 17.94 8.89
C ASN A 152 2.47 16.95 9.30
N MET A 153 3.72 17.41 9.20
CA MET A 153 4.89 16.65 9.61
C MET A 153 5.26 17.02 11.04
N SER A 154 5.63 16.01 11.83
CA SER A 154 5.91 16.16 13.24
C SER A 154 7.05 15.24 13.63
N PHE A 155 8.05 15.81 14.29
CA PHE A 155 9.07 15.03 14.98
C PHE A 155 8.57 14.44 16.31
N LEU A 156 7.33 14.70 16.73
CA LEU A 156 6.76 14.19 17.99
C LEU A 156 5.82 13.00 17.76
N THR A 157 4.95 13.10 16.76
CA THR A 157 3.87 12.14 16.48
C THR A 157 4.16 11.37 15.18
N HIS A 158 3.77 10.10 15.15
CA HIS A 158 3.96 9.25 13.97
C HIS A 158 3.31 9.86 12.72
N CYS A 159 4.11 10.11 11.69
CA CYS A 159 3.71 10.71 10.43
C CYS A 159 4.63 10.22 9.30
N GLY A 160 4.53 10.79 8.10
CA GLY A 160 5.32 10.38 6.92
C GLY A 160 6.84 10.33 7.16
N LEU A 161 7.40 11.17 8.04
CA LEU A 161 8.82 11.14 8.40
C LEU A 161 9.27 9.79 8.99
N PHE A 162 8.39 9.09 9.71
CA PHE A 162 8.70 7.79 10.33
C PHE A 162 8.73 6.65 9.31
N LEU A 163 8.19 6.88 8.11
CA LEU A 163 8.15 5.93 7.01
C LEU A 163 9.39 6.02 6.12
N ILE A 164 10.23 7.05 6.28
CA ILE A 164 11.52 7.12 5.62
C ILE A 164 12.42 5.99 6.16
N PRO A 165 13.11 5.22 5.30
CA PRO A 165 13.96 4.12 5.74
C PRO A 165 14.91 4.51 6.87
N GLY A 166 14.92 3.73 7.97
CA GLY A 166 15.80 3.96 9.13
C GLY A 166 15.44 5.13 10.04
N TRP A 167 14.52 6.02 9.65
CA TRP A 167 14.15 7.16 10.50
C TRP A 167 13.35 6.74 11.73
N LYS A 168 12.55 5.67 11.63
CA LYS A 168 11.81 5.11 12.78
C LYS A 168 12.72 4.71 13.95
N ASP A 169 13.96 4.29 13.68
CA ASP A 169 14.90 3.87 14.73
C ASP A 169 15.29 5.05 15.64
N VAL A 170 15.30 6.27 15.09
CA VAL A 170 15.60 7.51 15.83
C VAL A 170 14.31 8.14 16.32
N LEU A 171 13.33 8.31 15.44
CA LEU A 171 12.06 8.97 15.75
C LEU A 171 11.16 8.12 16.65
N GLY A 172 11.41 6.82 16.80
CA GLY A 172 10.71 5.95 17.73
C GLY A 172 11.17 6.08 19.18
N LEU A 173 12.34 6.68 19.44
CA LEU A 173 12.90 6.83 20.78
C LEU A 173 12.04 7.75 21.67
N PRO A 174 12.08 7.60 23.01
CA PRO A 174 11.55 8.60 23.92
C PRO A 174 12.08 10.00 23.57
N VAL A 175 11.25 11.04 23.72
CA VAL A 175 11.57 12.39 23.21
C VAL A 175 12.93 12.91 23.71
N ALA A 176 13.28 12.66 24.97
CA ALA A 176 14.57 13.07 25.53
C ALA A 176 15.76 12.41 24.82
N GLU A 177 15.69 11.10 24.56
CA GLU A 177 16.72 10.35 23.85
C GLU A 177 16.78 10.72 22.36
N ARG A 178 15.60 10.89 21.74
CA ARG A 178 15.46 11.38 20.35
C ARG A 178 16.18 12.71 20.14
N MET A 179 16.04 13.65 21.08
CA MET A 179 16.74 14.94 21.03
C MET A 179 18.26 14.80 21.14
N VAL A 180 18.75 13.82 21.91
CA VAL A 180 20.20 13.54 22.03
C VAL A 180 20.73 12.95 20.71
N GLU A 181 20.05 11.95 20.15
CA GLU A 181 20.45 11.32 18.89
C GLU A 181 20.42 12.32 17.73
N LEU A 182 19.36 13.13 17.61
CA LEU A 182 19.22 14.11 16.52
C LEU A 182 20.27 15.23 16.55
N ARG A 183 21.04 15.39 17.64
CA ARG A 183 22.16 16.35 17.71
C ARG A 183 23.47 15.78 17.20
N LYS A 184 23.56 14.46 17.02
CA LYS A 184 24.77 13.79 16.56
C LYS A 184 24.94 13.98 15.04
N PRO A 185 26.04 14.59 14.56
CA PRO A 185 26.24 14.82 13.13
C PRO A 185 26.18 13.54 12.29
N GLU A 186 26.70 12.42 12.82
CA GLU A 186 26.68 11.12 12.17
C GLU A 186 25.26 10.55 12.03
N VAL A 187 24.37 10.82 12.98
CA VAL A 187 22.96 10.41 12.90
C VAL A 187 22.23 11.24 11.84
N GLN A 188 22.44 12.56 11.83
CA GLN A 188 21.86 13.45 10.82
C GLN A 188 22.31 13.06 9.41
N ALA A 189 23.61 12.83 9.22
CA ALA A 189 24.17 12.41 7.93
C ALA A 189 23.55 11.10 7.44
N ARG A 190 23.46 10.08 8.32
CA ARG A 190 22.82 8.80 8.00
C ARG A 190 21.35 8.96 7.63
N MET A 191 20.59 9.76 8.38
CA MET A 191 19.17 10.01 8.10
C MET A 191 18.98 10.69 6.74
N LEU A 192 19.81 11.70 6.41
CA LEU A 192 19.75 12.37 5.11
C LEU A 192 20.13 11.43 3.95
N GLU A 193 21.15 10.59 4.14
CA GLU A 193 21.52 9.55 3.16
C GLU A 193 20.36 8.58 2.89
N GLN A 194 19.74 8.07 3.96
CA GLN A 194 18.59 7.16 3.85
C GLN A 194 17.37 7.84 3.20
N ALA A 195 17.15 9.12 3.47
CA ALA A 195 16.07 9.86 2.82
C ALA A 195 16.29 10.08 1.32
N ALA A 196 17.55 10.11 0.88
CA ALA A 196 17.90 10.26 -0.53
C ALA A 196 17.84 8.95 -1.31
N SER A 197 17.73 7.79 -0.63
CA SER A 197 17.79 6.46 -1.21
C SER A 197 16.56 6.12 -2.07
N PRO A 198 16.68 5.17 -3.02
CA PRO A 198 15.54 4.71 -3.82
C PRO A 198 14.39 4.16 -2.96
N GLU A 199 14.71 3.51 -1.84
CA GLU A 199 13.73 2.90 -0.94
C GLU A 199 12.82 3.93 -0.25
N ALA A 200 13.25 5.19 -0.15
CA ALA A 200 12.42 6.26 0.40
C ALA A 200 11.22 6.61 -0.51
N GLY A 201 11.28 6.30 -1.82
CA GLY A 201 10.19 6.52 -2.76
C GLY A 201 9.59 7.93 -2.69
N VAL A 202 8.26 8.02 -2.58
CA VAL A 202 7.54 9.30 -2.41
C VAL A 202 7.87 10.06 -1.12
N PHE A 203 8.45 9.43 -0.10
CA PHE A 203 8.77 10.08 1.17
C PHE A 203 10.05 10.92 1.12
N LYS A 204 10.91 10.74 0.10
CA LYS A 204 12.14 11.54 -0.09
C LYS A 204 11.88 13.05 -0.03
N ARG A 205 10.75 13.50 -0.58
CA ARG A 205 10.33 14.92 -0.56
C ARG A 205 10.13 15.49 0.85
N LEU A 206 9.88 14.63 1.84
CA LEU A 206 9.69 15.06 3.23
C LEU A 206 11.01 15.42 3.91
N ALA A 207 12.17 15.04 3.36
CA ALA A 207 13.47 15.42 3.90
C ALA A 207 14.08 16.65 3.19
N ASP A 208 13.34 17.26 2.26
CA ASP A 208 13.76 18.47 1.55
C ASP A 208 13.44 19.71 2.39
N PHE A 209 14.13 19.85 3.53
CA PHE A 209 13.84 20.85 4.55
C PHE A 209 13.94 22.30 4.06
N ASP A 210 14.79 22.56 3.06
CA ASP A 210 14.93 23.90 2.46
C ASP A 210 13.68 24.35 1.70
N ASN A 211 12.83 23.40 1.31
CA ASN A 211 11.57 23.62 0.60
C ASN A 211 10.32 23.47 1.51
N TYR A 212 10.49 23.39 2.82
CA TYR A 212 9.37 23.51 3.76
C TYR A 212 8.93 24.98 3.82
N LEU A 213 7.69 25.26 3.38
CA LEU A 213 7.06 26.58 3.45
C LEU A 213 6.59 26.94 4.87
#